data_AF-A0A537EDB5-F1
#
_entry.id   AF-A0A537EDB5-F1
#
_cell.length_a   1.000
_cell.length_b   1.000
_cell.length_c   1.000
_cell.angle_alpha   90.00
_cell.angle_beta   90.00
_cell.angle_gamma   90.00
#
_symmetry.space_group_name_H-M   'P 1'
#
loop_
_entity.id
_entity.type
_entity.pdbx_description
1 polymer ?
#
loop_
_entity_poly.entity_id
_entity_poly.type
_entity_poly.pdbx_seq_one_letter_code
_entity_poly.pdbx_strand_id
1 'polypeptide(L)'
;MKAQKGDTVSVHYLGRYPGGKVFDTSMEKEAKSAGLYSPARDYKPLQVILGAGKVIQGFDEALIDMKVNEEKEVVIPPEKAYGKTGNHPMAGKTLQFKLRVTNIRRP
;
A
#
# COMPACT_ATOMS: atom_id res chain seq x y z
N MET A 1 2.30 16.52 -11.64
CA MET A 1 3.65 16.00 -11.29
C MET A 1 3.61 14.49 -11.14
N LYS A 2 4.70 13.81 -11.43
CA LYS A 2 4.89 12.38 -11.14
C LYS A 2 5.68 12.22 -9.84
N ALA A 3 5.36 11.19 -9.06
CA ALA A 3 6.08 10.88 -7.84
C ALA A 3 7.46 10.28 -8.15
N GLN A 4 8.47 10.73 -7.43
CA GLN A 4 9.85 10.25 -7.55
C GLN A 4 10.47 10.02 -6.18
N LYS A 5 11.62 9.35 -6.13
CA LYS A 5 12.37 9.13 -4.89
C LYS A 5 12.60 10.45 -4.14
N GLY A 6 12.41 10.43 -2.82
CA GLY A 6 12.48 11.60 -1.95
C GLY A 6 11.15 12.36 -1.79
N ASP A 7 10.20 12.24 -2.72
CA ASP A 7 8.87 12.83 -2.53
C ASP A 7 8.12 12.13 -1.38
N THR A 8 7.30 12.89 -0.66
CA THR A 8 6.30 12.34 0.26
C THR A 8 4.98 12.15 -0.49
N VAL A 9 4.53 10.91 -0.62
CA VAL A 9 3.28 10.54 -1.28
C VAL A 9 2.22 10.19 -0.26
N SER A 10 1.03 10.77 -0.38
CA SER A 10 -0.16 10.34 0.34
C SER A 10 -0.96 9.39 -0.53
N VAL A 11 -1.26 8.19 -0.03
CA VAL A 11 -1.91 7.13 -0.81
C VAL A 11 -3.01 6.41 -0.02
N HIS A 12 -4.18 6.28 -0.62
CA HIS A 12 -5.17 5.29 -0.20
C HIS A 12 -4.84 3.92 -0.76
N TYR A 13 -5.02 2.87 0.03
CA TYR A 13 -4.71 1.51 -0.40
C TYR A 13 -5.73 0.49 0.09
N LEU A 14 -5.86 -0.58 -0.68
CA LEU A 14 -6.60 -1.80 -0.34
C LEU A 14 -5.67 -3.00 -0.59
N GLY A 15 -5.22 -3.64 0.48
CA GLY A 15 -4.40 -4.85 0.46
C GLY A 15 -5.26 -6.10 0.54
N ARG A 16 -5.09 -7.01 -0.43
CA ARG A 16 -5.81 -8.29 -0.51
C ARG A 16 -4.89 -9.43 -0.96
N TYR A 17 -5.22 -10.65 -0.58
CA TYR A 17 -4.56 -11.83 -1.12
C TYR A 17 -5.08 -12.13 -2.54
N PRO A 18 -4.32 -12.88 -3.37
CA PRO A 18 -4.88 -13.56 -4.52
C PRO A 18 -6.15 -14.33 -4.11
N GLY A 19 -7.25 -14.13 -4.84
CA GLY A 19 -8.57 -14.62 -4.46
C GLY A 19 -9.46 -13.59 -3.74
N GLY A 20 -8.96 -12.38 -3.48
CA GLY A 20 -9.79 -11.22 -3.15
C GLY A 20 -10.00 -10.95 -1.66
N LYS A 21 -9.59 -11.86 -0.75
CA LYS A 21 -9.69 -11.63 0.69
C LYS A 21 -8.85 -10.43 1.12
N VAL A 22 -9.51 -9.37 1.55
CA VAL A 22 -8.88 -8.15 2.09
C VAL A 22 -8.23 -8.47 3.43
N PHE A 23 -7.02 -7.96 3.65
CA PHE A 23 -6.30 -8.08 4.92
C PHE A 23 -5.97 -6.73 5.55
N ASP A 24 -5.91 -5.65 4.77
CA ASP A 24 -5.65 -4.31 5.28
C ASP A 24 -6.15 -3.22 4.32
N THR A 25 -6.51 -2.05 4.84
CA THR A 25 -6.90 -0.89 4.02
C THR A 25 -6.85 0.40 4.82
N SER A 26 -6.55 1.51 4.13
CA SER A 26 -6.68 2.86 4.70
C SER A 26 -8.05 3.51 4.49
N MET A 27 -9.01 2.81 3.88
CA MET A 27 -10.35 3.35 3.60
C MET A 27 -11.39 2.73 4.55
N GLU A 28 -12.06 3.55 5.35
CA GLU A 28 -13.00 3.07 6.37
C GLU A 28 -14.11 2.20 5.80
N LYS A 29 -14.70 2.61 4.67
CA LYS A 29 -15.78 1.88 4.01
C LYS A 29 -15.33 0.47 3.62
N GLU A 30 -14.13 0.32 3.06
CA GLU A 30 -13.58 -0.98 2.68
C GLU A 30 -13.29 -1.84 3.92
N ALA A 31 -12.78 -1.23 4.99
CA ALA A 31 -12.52 -1.94 6.25
C ALA A 31 -13.82 -2.48 6.87
N LYS A 32 -14.89 -1.68 6.87
CA LYS A 32 -16.22 -2.11 7.33
C LYS A 32 -16.75 -3.28 6.49
N SER A 33 -16.71 -3.16 5.15
CA SER A 33 -17.14 -4.22 4.23
C SER A 33 -16.33 -5.52 4.42
N ALA A 34 -15.05 -5.41 4.75
CA ALA A 34 -14.17 -6.55 5.00
C ALA A 34 -14.23 -7.12 6.43
N GLY A 35 -15.00 -6.52 7.34
CA GLY A 35 -15.03 -6.89 8.75
C GLY A 35 -13.72 -6.58 9.51
N LEU A 36 -12.91 -5.66 9.00
CA LEU A 36 -11.62 -5.22 9.56
C LEU A 36 -11.70 -3.83 10.22
N TYR A 37 -12.91 -3.31 10.40
CA TYR A 37 -13.11 -2.01 11.02
C TYR A 37 -12.61 -2.00 12.47
N SER A 38 -11.86 -0.97 12.83
CA SER A 38 -11.44 -0.70 14.20
C SER A 38 -11.64 0.78 14.51
N PRO A 39 -12.33 1.14 15.61
CA PRO A 39 -12.56 2.54 15.98
C PRO A 39 -11.27 3.26 16.41
N ALA A 40 -10.22 2.51 16.76
CA ALA A 40 -8.91 3.07 17.12
C ALA A 40 -8.07 3.45 15.90
N ARG A 41 -8.49 3.08 14.69
CA ARG A 41 -7.74 3.33 13.46
C ARG A 41 -8.20 4.63 12.80
N ASP A 42 -7.21 5.45 12.46
CA ASP A 42 -7.42 6.63 11.63
C ASP A 42 -7.36 6.24 10.13
N TYR A 43 -8.53 6.18 9.49
CA TYR A 43 -8.69 5.77 8.08
C TYR A 43 -8.39 6.90 7.10
N LYS A 44 -7.14 7.36 7.11
CA LYS A 44 -6.61 8.42 6.22
C LYS A 44 -5.53 7.89 5.27
N PRO A 45 -5.18 8.62 4.19
CA PRO A 45 -4.09 8.24 3.30
C PRO A 45 -2.79 7.96 4.08
N LEU A 46 -2.12 6.87 3.73
CA LEU A 46 -0.79 6.56 4.24
C LEU A 46 0.23 7.52 3.61
N GLN A 47 1.10 8.10 4.43
CA GLN A 47 2.22 8.90 3.95
C GLN A 47 3.46 8.03 3.79
N VAL A 48 4.03 8.03 2.58
CA VAL A 48 5.22 7.26 2.22
C VAL A 48 6.27 8.20 1.67
N ILE A 49 7.47 8.17 2.22
CA ILE A 49 8.64 8.84 1.63
C ILE A 49 9.28 7.84 0.66
N LEU A 50 9.20 8.12 -0.64
CA LEU A 50 9.62 7.17 -1.66
C LEU A 50 11.13 6.92 -1.62
N GLY A 51 11.51 5.64 -1.60
CA GLY A 51 12.89 5.19 -1.50
C GLY A 51 13.47 5.18 -0.08
N ALA A 52 12.67 5.50 0.96
CA ALA A 52 13.15 5.52 2.35
C ALA A 52 13.10 4.15 3.06
N GLY A 53 12.60 3.11 2.38
CA GLY A 53 12.53 1.74 2.93
C GLY A 53 11.59 1.60 4.13
N LYS A 54 10.55 2.45 4.22
CA LYS A 54 9.56 2.44 5.33
C LYS A 54 8.34 1.57 5.07
N VAL A 55 8.16 1.15 3.82
CA VAL A 55 7.14 0.19 3.40
C VAL A 55 7.81 -0.95 2.65
N ILE A 56 7.07 -2.03 2.38
CA ILE A 56 7.58 -3.14 1.58
C ILE A 56 8.04 -2.66 0.20
N GLN A 57 9.14 -3.25 -0.31
CA GLN A 57 9.82 -2.78 -1.52
C GLN A 57 8.87 -2.66 -2.72
N GLY A 58 8.02 -3.66 -2.96
CA GLY A 58 7.11 -3.64 -4.11
C GLY A 58 6.03 -2.55 -4.01
N PHE A 59 5.68 -2.10 -2.81
CA PHE A 59 4.72 -1.02 -2.61
C PHE A 59 5.37 0.34 -2.90
N ASP A 60 6.60 0.55 -2.41
CA ASP A 60 7.40 1.75 -2.71
C ASP A 60 7.62 1.89 -4.23
N GLU A 61 8.08 0.82 -4.88
CA GLU A 61 8.32 0.77 -6.33
C GLU A 61 7.04 1.05 -7.14
N ALA A 62 5.87 0.56 -6.68
CA ALA A 62 4.61 0.75 -7.39
C ALA A 62 4.15 2.21 -7.44
N LEU A 63 4.52 3.01 -6.43
CA LEU A 63 4.16 4.43 -6.33
C LEU A 63 5.01 5.33 -7.22
N ILE A 64 6.20 4.88 -7.64
CA ILE A 64 7.04 5.62 -8.57
C ILE A 64 6.26 5.91 -9.86
N ASP A 65 6.46 7.12 -10.37
CA ASP A 65 5.81 7.67 -11.55
C ASP A 65 4.29 7.88 -11.48
N MET A 66 3.62 7.45 -10.40
CA MET A 66 2.20 7.72 -10.21
C MET A 66 1.95 9.23 -10.06
N LYS A 67 0.80 9.68 -10.54
CA LYS A 67 0.31 11.05 -10.42
C LYS A 67 -0.78 11.15 -9.36
N VAL A 68 -1.03 12.35 -8.84
CA VAL A 68 -2.20 12.63 -8.00
C VAL A 68 -3.47 12.22 -8.74
N ASN A 69 -4.38 11.54 -8.03
CA ASN A 69 -5.62 10.91 -8.50
C ASN A 69 -5.45 9.68 -9.40
N GLU A 70 -4.22 9.21 -9.64
CA GLU A 70 -4.00 7.96 -10.37
C GLU A 70 -4.32 6.75 -9.47
N GLU A 71 -5.00 5.76 -10.06
CA GLU A 71 -5.22 4.45 -9.46
C GLU A 71 -4.37 3.39 -10.16
N LYS A 72 -3.79 2.48 -9.38
CA LYS A 72 -2.96 1.38 -9.90
C LYS A 72 -3.21 0.13 -9.08
N GLU A 73 -3.36 -1.01 -9.74
CA GLU A 73 -3.28 -2.32 -9.10
C GLU A 73 -1.90 -2.93 -9.32
N VAL A 74 -1.32 -3.47 -8.25
CA VAL A 74 0.00 -4.12 -8.29
C VAL A 74 -0.06 -5.46 -7.57
N VAL A 75 0.60 -6.45 -8.17
CA VAL A 75 0.86 -7.76 -7.53
C VAL A 75 2.30 -7.76 -7.03
N ILE A 76 2.46 -7.95 -5.73
CA ILE A 76 3.75 -7.94 -5.04
C ILE A 76 4.08 -9.37 -4.62
N PRO A 77 5.11 -9.99 -5.22
CA PRO A 77 5.54 -11.33 -4.83
C PRO A 77 6.26 -11.27 -3.47
N PRO A 78 6.35 -12.38 -2.73
CA PRO A 78 6.86 -12.39 -1.35
C PRO A 78 8.26 -11.78 -1.19
N GLU A 79 9.14 -11.91 -2.18
CA GLU A 79 10.49 -11.34 -2.21
C GLU A 79 10.50 -9.81 -2.10
N LYS A 80 9.44 -9.16 -2.61
CA LYS A 80 9.25 -7.72 -2.56
C LYS A 80 8.25 -7.29 -1.48
N ALA A 81 7.76 -8.25 -0.68
CA ALA A 81 6.85 -8.03 0.44
C ALA A 81 7.54 -8.34 1.77
N TYR A 82 7.16 -9.44 2.42
CA TYR A 82 7.64 -9.85 3.77
C TYR A 82 8.62 -11.03 3.73
N GLY A 83 9.23 -11.29 2.58
CA GLY A 83 10.17 -12.39 2.36
C GLY A 83 9.49 -13.71 1.97
N LYS A 84 10.26 -14.62 1.36
CA LYS A 84 9.80 -15.98 1.00
C LYS A 84 9.47 -16.85 2.20
N THR A 85 10.20 -16.65 3.30
CA THR A 85 10.09 -17.38 4.57
C THR A 85 10.33 -16.43 5.73
N GLY A 86 9.92 -16.81 6.93
CA GLY A 86 10.12 -16.02 8.15
C GLY A 86 8.94 -16.11 9.11
N ASN A 87 9.06 -15.41 10.25
CA ASN A 87 8.05 -15.44 11.31
C ASN A 87 6.91 -14.43 11.11
N HIS A 88 7.00 -13.57 10.09
CA HIS A 88 5.93 -12.61 9.81
C HIS A 88 4.68 -13.34 9.29
N PRO A 89 3.45 -13.00 9.75
CA PRO A 89 2.22 -13.68 9.30
C PRO A 89 1.98 -13.66 7.79
N MET A 90 2.58 -12.68 7.09
CA MET A 90 2.50 -12.54 5.63
C MET A 90 3.73 -13.06 4.88
N ALA A 91 4.73 -13.65 5.56
CA ALA A 91 5.86 -14.27 4.90
C ALA A 91 5.40 -15.41 3.97
N GLY A 92 6.05 -15.53 2.82
CA GLY A 92 5.73 -16.51 1.77
C GLY A 92 4.44 -16.21 0.99
N LYS A 93 3.76 -15.09 1.24
CA LYS A 93 2.50 -14.73 0.56
C LYS A 93 2.72 -13.70 -0.53
N THR A 94 2.10 -13.92 -1.68
CA THR A 94 1.88 -12.88 -2.70
C THR A 94 0.76 -11.96 -2.22
N LEU A 95 0.95 -10.65 -2.37
CA LEU A 95 -0.01 -9.63 -1.98
C LEU A 95 -0.46 -8.85 -3.21
N GLN A 96 -1.70 -8.39 -3.22
CA GLN A 96 -2.22 -7.48 -4.22
C GLN A 96 -2.62 -6.18 -3.54
N PHE A 97 -2.24 -5.06 -4.13
CA PHE A 97 -2.65 -3.74 -3.65
C PHE A 97 -3.34 -2.97 -4.76
N LYS A 98 -4.50 -2.41 -4.45
CA LYS A 98 -5.06 -1.27 -5.19
C LYS A 98 -4.61 0.01 -4.51
N LEU A 99 -3.96 0.89 -5.24
CA LEU A 99 -3.37 2.14 -4.78
C LEU A 99 -4.08 3.33 -5.42
N ARG A 100 -4.27 4.41 -4.68
CA ARG A 100 -4.75 5.70 -5.18
C ARG A 100 -3.97 6.83 -4.55
N VAL A 101 -3.21 7.58 -5.35
CA VAL A 101 -2.46 8.72 -4.83
C VAL A 101 -3.39 9.91 -4.63
N THR A 102 -3.35 10.53 -3.45
CA THR A 102 -4.16 11.71 -3.12
C THR A 102 -3.34 12.99 -3.06
N ASN A 103 -2.03 12.89 -2.80
CA ASN A 103 -1.15 14.04 -2.75
C ASN A 103 0.32 13.63 -3.00
N ILE A 104 1.11 14.55 -3.55
CA ILE A 104 2.56 14.42 -3.69
C ILE A 104 3.17 15.73 -3.19
N ARG A 105 4.02 15.64 -2.16
CA ARG A 105 4.79 16.77 -1.63
C ARG A 105 6.26 16.54 -1.90
N ARG A 106 6.88 17.45 -2.63
CA ARG A 106 8.33 17.49 -2.84
C ARG A 106 8.99 18.22 -1.65
N PRO A 107 10.13 17.74 -1.14
CA PRO A 107 10.95 18.50 -0.20
C PRO A 107 11.38 19.87 -0.77
#